data_AF-A0A370LPU0-F1
#
_entry.id   AF-A0A370LPU0-F1
#
_cell.length_a   1.000
_cell.length_b   1.000
_cell.length_c   1.000
_cell.angle_alpha   90.00
_cell.angle_beta   90.00
_cell.angle_gamma   90.00
#
_symmetry.space_group_name_H-M   'P 1'
#
loop_
_entity.id
_entity.type
_entity.pdbx_description
1 polymer ?
#
loop_
_entity_poly.entity_id
_entity_poly.type
_entity_poly.pdbx_seq_one_letter_code
_entity_poly.pdbx_strand_id
1 'polypeptide(L)'
;MSTKKRGRGRPTVYTGNVAKHIASLVKKFNGVQAREILNAGPKTELAKQRNLKLVPKALNISLPTIYKLAEKAGVKLERGRPAEKAVASKPKKSARKTSQKKSTTKAAA
;
A
#
# COMPACT_ATOMS: atom_id res chain seq x y z
N MET A 1 -35.19 -24.60 -20.30
CA MET A 1 -34.95 -23.55 -19.29
C MET A 1 -33.92 -24.05 -18.29
N SER A 2 -32.68 -23.56 -18.35
CA SER A 2 -31.58 -23.99 -17.47
C SER A 2 -31.80 -23.49 -16.05
N THR A 3 -32.16 -24.38 -15.13
CA THR A 3 -32.29 -24.07 -13.71
C THR A 3 -30.91 -23.97 -13.09
N LYS A 4 -30.41 -22.74 -12.88
CA LYS A 4 -29.22 -22.47 -12.06
C LYS A 4 -29.40 -23.13 -10.69
N LYS A 5 -28.72 -24.25 -10.44
CA LYS A 5 -28.70 -24.91 -9.12
C LYS A 5 -28.20 -23.90 -8.09
N ARG A 6 -29.06 -23.47 -7.18
CA ARG A 6 -28.68 -22.67 -6.00
C ARG A 6 -27.92 -23.59 -5.06
N GLY A 7 -26.59 -23.60 -5.18
CA GLY A 7 -25.74 -24.32 -4.22
C GLY A 7 -26.06 -23.85 -2.81
N ARG A 8 -26.16 -24.80 -1.86
CA ARG A 8 -26.28 -24.48 -0.43
C ARG A 8 -24.99 -23.76 -0.01
N GLY A 9 -25.09 -22.50 0.42
CA GLY A 9 -23.92 -21.71 0.84
C GLY A 9 -24.22 -20.23 1.07
N ARG A 10 -23.30 -19.53 1.76
CA ARG A 10 -23.40 -18.07 1.95
C ARG A 10 -23.20 -17.36 0.61
N PRO A 11 -24.04 -16.36 0.26
CA PRO A 11 -23.89 -15.62 -0.98
C PRO A 11 -22.56 -14.86 -1.01
N THR A 12 -21.94 -14.81 -2.18
CA THR A 12 -20.70 -14.06 -2.39
C THR A 12 -20.99 -12.55 -2.27
N VAL A 13 -20.41 -11.90 -1.25
CA VAL A 13 -20.74 -10.51 -0.88
C VAL A 13 -20.23 -9.48 -1.89
N TYR A 14 -19.06 -9.70 -2.48
CA TYR A 14 -18.41 -8.74 -3.39
C TYR A 14 -18.45 -9.25 -4.84
N THR A 15 -19.50 -8.91 -5.57
CA THR A 15 -19.71 -9.34 -6.97
C THR A 15 -20.05 -8.16 -7.89
N GLY A 16 -20.02 -8.41 -9.21
CA GLY A 16 -20.45 -7.44 -10.22
C GLY A 16 -19.65 -6.13 -10.22
N ASN A 17 -20.36 -5.00 -10.22
CA ASN A 17 -19.75 -3.66 -10.31
C ASN A 17 -18.90 -3.31 -9.08
N VAL A 18 -19.24 -3.85 -7.90
CA VAL A 18 -18.45 -3.63 -6.67
C VAL A 18 -17.07 -4.26 -6.82
N ALA A 19 -16.99 -5.50 -7.33
CA ALA A 19 -15.71 -6.17 -7.57
C ALA A 19 -14.85 -5.42 -8.59
N LYS A 20 -15.46 -4.92 -9.68
CA LYS A 20 -14.76 -4.08 -10.68
C LYS A 20 -14.23 -2.78 -10.06
N HIS A 21 -15.00 -2.13 -9.19
CA HIS A 21 -14.56 -0.93 -8.49
C HIS A 21 -13.37 -1.21 -7.56
N ILE A 22 -13.43 -2.28 -6.78
CA ILE A 22 -12.31 -2.71 -5.92
C ILE A 22 -11.05 -2.94 -6.75
N ALA A 23 -11.14 -3.69 -7.85
CA ALA A 23 -10.01 -3.91 -8.74
C ALA A 23 -9.46 -2.61 -9.33
N SER A 24 -10.32 -1.65 -9.68
CA SER A 24 -9.91 -0.33 -10.19
C SER A 24 -9.15 0.49 -9.15
N LEU A 25 -9.53 0.40 -7.86
CA LEU A 25 -8.82 1.09 -6.78
C LEU A 25 -7.44 0.47 -6.54
N VAL A 26 -7.35 -0.86 -6.57
CA VAL A 26 -6.07 -1.57 -6.42
C VAL A 26 -5.10 -1.20 -7.54
N LYS A 27 -5.58 -1.05 -8.78
CA LYS A 27 -4.76 -0.58 -9.92
C LYS A 27 -4.22 0.85 -9.75
N LYS A 28 -4.96 1.71 -9.03
CA LYS A 28 -4.62 3.14 -8.89
C LYS A 28 -3.74 3.43 -7.67
N PHE A 29 -4.00 2.77 -6.54
CA PHE A 29 -3.48 3.16 -5.22
C PHE A 29 -2.76 2.00 -4.48
N ASN A 30 -2.58 0.84 -5.10
CA ASN A 30 -2.13 -0.39 -4.44
C ASN A 30 -3.14 -0.97 -3.43
N GLY A 31 -2.92 -2.22 -3.00
CA GLY A 31 -3.88 -2.95 -2.16
C GLY A 31 -4.09 -2.39 -0.75
N VAL A 32 -3.05 -1.83 -0.14
CA VAL A 32 -3.11 -1.27 1.21
C VAL A 32 -3.94 0.01 1.24
N GLN A 33 -3.65 0.97 0.36
CA GLN A 33 -4.44 2.21 0.29
C GLN A 33 -5.87 1.94 -0.19
N ALA A 34 -6.06 0.99 -1.12
CA ALA A 34 -7.41 0.57 -1.52
C ALA A 34 -8.22 0.05 -0.31
N ARG A 35 -7.60 -0.68 0.62
CA ARG A 35 -8.26 -1.10 1.87
C ARG A 35 -8.64 0.10 2.73
N GLU A 36 -7.74 1.06 2.90
CA GLU A 36 -7.99 2.26 3.70
C GLU A 36 -9.16 3.07 3.12
N ILE A 37 -9.20 3.25 1.79
CA ILE A 37 -10.28 3.95 1.09
C ILE A 37 -11.64 3.21 1.25
N LEU A 38 -11.65 1.89 1.14
CA LEU A 38 -12.88 1.09 1.24
C LEU A 38 -13.41 0.97 2.67
N ASN A 39 -12.53 1.08 3.66
CA ASN A 39 -12.88 1.01 5.09
C ASN A 39 -13.04 2.40 5.73
N ALA A 40 -12.71 3.45 5.00
CA ALA A 40 -12.88 4.82 5.43
C ALA A 40 -14.34 5.16 5.73
N GLY A 41 -14.56 5.87 6.84
CA GLY A 41 -15.86 6.41 7.21
C GLY A 41 -16.36 7.47 6.21
N PRO A 42 -17.68 7.70 6.11
CA PRO A 42 -18.28 8.54 5.06
C PRO A 42 -17.87 10.02 5.07
N LYS A 43 -17.25 10.50 6.14
CA LYS A 43 -16.86 11.92 6.32
C LYS A 43 -15.37 12.18 6.14
N THR A 44 -14.58 11.19 5.73
CA THR A 44 -13.13 11.37 5.52
C THR A 44 -12.82 11.72 4.07
N GLU A 45 -11.65 12.33 3.83
CA GLU A 45 -11.21 12.68 2.48
C GLU A 45 -11.00 11.45 1.59
N LEU A 46 -10.56 10.33 2.20
CA LEU A 46 -10.41 9.05 1.51
C LEU A 46 -11.77 8.52 0.99
N ALA A 47 -12.87 8.83 1.68
CA ALA A 47 -14.21 8.48 1.22
C ALA A 47 -14.67 9.26 -0.02
N LYS A 48 -13.93 10.29 -0.47
CA LYS A 48 -14.17 10.95 -1.77
C LYS A 48 -13.68 10.09 -2.95
N GLN A 49 -12.70 9.20 -2.72
CA GLN A 49 -12.14 8.35 -3.77
C GLN A 49 -12.97 7.08 -4.03
N ARG A 50 -13.84 6.68 -3.09
CA ARG A 50 -14.82 5.60 -3.30
C ARG A 50 -16.05 6.12 -4.05
N ASN A 51 -16.64 5.28 -4.87
CA ASN A 51 -17.92 5.61 -5.50
C ASN A 51 -19.06 5.39 -4.49
N LEU A 52 -19.57 6.48 -3.90
CA LEU A 52 -20.64 6.46 -2.90
C LEU A 52 -21.95 5.82 -3.38
N LYS A 53 -22.22 5.82 -4.71
CA LYS A 53 -23.41 5.15 -5.27
C LYS A 53 -23.31 3.64 -5.20
N LEU A 54 -22.10 3.08 -5.30
CA LEU A 54 -21.85 1.65 -5.25
C LEU A 54 -21.52 1.16 -3.84
N VAL A 55 -20.77 1.96 -3.08
CA VAL A 55 -20.29 1.64 -1.74
C VAL A 55 -20.61 2.80 -0.80
N PRO A 56 -21.85 2.87 -0.27
CA PRO A 56 -22.29 3.96 0.58
C PRO A 56 -21.69 3.89 1.99
N LYS A 57 -21.45 2.67 2.49
CA LYS A 57 -20.90 2.39 3.82
C LYS A 57 -19.51 1.77 3.72
N ALA A 58 -18.71 1.92 4.78
CA ALA A 58 -17.43 1.22 4.89
C ALA A 58 -17.66 -0.30 4.81
N LEU A 59 -16.87 -0.99 3.99
CA LEU A 59 -17.06 -2.43 3.74
C LEU A 59 -16.36 -3.33 4.76
N ASN A 60 -15.46 -2.78 5.57
CA ASN A 60 -14.61 -3.50 6.53
C ASN A 60 -13.94 -4.73 5.89
N ILE A 61 -13.51 -4.57 4.63
CA ILE A 61 -12.97 -5.66 3.83
C ILE A 61 -11.52 -5.93 4.22
N SER A 62 -11.16 -7.21 4.28
CA SER A 62 -9.80 -7.64 4.59
C SER A 62 -8.90 -7.55 3.34
N LEU A 63 -7.62 -7.27 3.55
CA LEU A 63 -6.59 -7.25 2.51
C LEU A 63 -6.56 -8.52 1.65
N PRO A 64 -6.61 -9.75 2.22
CA PRO A 64 -6.64 -10.98 1.43
C PRO A 64 -7.83 -11.06 0.48
N THR A 65 -8.97 -10.51 0.88
CA THR A 65 -10.18 -10.50 0.05
C THR A 65 -10.03 -9.55 -1.13
N ILE A 66 -9.45 -8.37 -0.90
CA ILE A 66 -9.13 -7.41 -1.96
C ILE A 66 -8.19 -8.05 -2.99
N TYR A 67 -7.13 -8.73 -2.55
CA TYR A 67 -6.18 -9.38 -3.45
C TYR A 67 -6.82 -10.50 -4.27
N LYS A 68 -7.63 -11.37 -3.65
CA LYS A 68 -8.39 -12.39 -4.40
C LYS A 68 -9.32 -11.79 -5.46
N LEU A 69 -9.93 -10.63 -5.18
CA LEU A 69 -10.79 -9.93 -6.16
C LEU A 69 -9.97 -9.28 -7.28
N ALA A 70 -8.80 -8.74 -6.95
CA ALA A 70 -7.89 -8.13 -7.91
C ALA A 70 -7.28 -9.19 -8.85
N GLU A 71 -6.84 -10.32 -8.32
CA GLU A 71 -6.34 -11.47 -9.10
C GLU A 71 -7.41 -11.99 -10.07
N LYS A 72 -8.66 -12.17 -9.60
CA LYS A 72 -9.79 -12.54 -10.46
C LYS A 72 -10.08 -11.54 -11.57
N ALA A 73 -9.74 -10.27 -11.36
CA ALA A 73 -9.88 -9.21 -12.35
C ALA A 73 -8.64 -9.04 -13.25
N GLY A 74 -7.65 -9.94 -13.14
CA GLY A 74 -6.42 -9.91 -13.93
C GLY A 74 -5.42 -8.83 -13.51
N VAL A 75 -5.53 -8.29 -12.30
CA VAL A 75 -4.52 -7.36 -11.77
C VAL A 75 -3.29 -8.17 -11.36
N LYS A 76 -2.16 -7.94 -12.06
CA LYS A 76 -0.87 -8.50 -11.63
C LYS A 76 -0.44 -7.78 -10.34
N LEU A 77 -0.51 -8.49 -9.22
CA LEU A 77 0.04 -8.05 -7.96
C LEU A 77 1.49 -8.53 -7.89
N GLU A 78 2.45 -7.61 -7.79
CA GLU A 78 3.84 -7.98 -7.55
C GLU A 78 3.94 -8.63 -6.16
N ARG A 79 4.27 -9.93 -6.14
CA ARG A 79 4.50 -10.68 -4.91
C ARG A 79 5.86 -10.28 -4.34
N GLY A 80 5.89 -9.73 -3.13
CA GLY A 80 7.12 -9.54 -2.35
C GLY A 80 7.06 -8.41 -1.34
N ARG A 81 8.00 -8.41 -0.37
CA ARG A 81 8.46 -7.17 0.27
C ARG A 81 9.11 -6.35 -0.85
N PRO A 82 8.82 -5.06 -1.03
CA PRO A 82 9.58 -4.26 -1.98
C PRO A 82 11.06 -4.51 -1.66
N ALA A 83 11.83 -4.98 -2.64
CA ALA A 83 13.26 -4.96 -2.51
C ALA A 83 13.57 -3.52 -2.15
N GLU A 84 14.06 -3.28 -0.93
CA GLU A 84 14.56 -1.97 -0.55
C GLU A 84 15.48 -1.60 -1.71
N LYS A 85 15.07 -0.64 -2.55
CA LYS A 85 16.00 0.00 -3.45
C LYS A 85 17.04 0.52 -2.50
N ALA A 86 18.18 -0.17 -2.43
CA ALA A 86 19.28 0.13 -1.54
C ALA A 86 19.39 1.63 -1.51
N VAL A 87 19.11 2.22 -0.35
CA VAL A 87 19.10 3.67 -0.20
C VAL A 87 20.47 4.11 -0.69
N ALA A 88 20.48 4.72 -1.87
CA ALA A 88 21.64 5.31 -2.48
C ALA A 88 21.98 6.58 -1.67
N SER A 89 22.38 6.41 -0.42
CA SER A 89 23.03 7.47 0.33
C SER A 89 24.50 7.49 -0.10
N LYS A 90 24.78 8.26 -1.15
CA LYS A 90 26.14 8.74 -1.44
C LYS A 90 26.66 9.61 -0.25
N PRO A 91 27.96 9.93 -0.25
CA PRO A 91 28.97 9.45 0.68
C PRO A 91 28.97 10.19 2.04
N LYS A 92 29.47 9.54 3.10
CA LYS A 92 29.79 10.26 4.36
C LYS A 92 30.84 11.33 4.07
N LYS A 93 30.48 12.56 4.41
CA LYS A 93 31.19 13.84 4.28
C LYS A 93 32.72 13.76 4.39
N SER A 94 33.34 14.36 3.37
CA SER A 94 34.55 15.17 3.43
C SER A 94 34.73 15.99 4.72
N ALA A 95 36.00 16.17 5.10
CA ALA A 95 36.61 17.18 5.96
C ALA A 95 36.75 16.87 7.47
N ARG A 96 37.98 16.51 7.87
CA ARG A 96 38.77 17.35 8.78
C ARG A 96 40.29 17.12 8.60
N LYS A 97 40.94 17.97 7.80
CA LYS A 97 42.36 18.29 7.97
C LYS A 97 42.47 19.07 9.29
N THR A 98 43.20 18.53 10.26
CA THR A 98 43.78 19.35 11.33
C THR A 98 45.26 19.05 11.39
N SER A 99 46.00 19.90 10.70
CA SER A 99 47.38 20.24 11.03
C SER A 99 47.46 20.69 12.49
N GLN A 100 48.17 19.95 13.34
CA GLN A 100 48.76 20.52 14.54
C GLN A 100 50.26 20.22 14.54
N LYS A 101 50.92 21.10 13.81
CA LYS A 101 52.27 21.58 14.07
C LYS A 101 52.29 22.04 15.54
N LYS A 102 52.98 21.33 16.44
CA LYS A 102 53.37 21.90 17.74
C LYS A 102 54.88 21.79 17.90
N SER A 103 55.50 22.90 17.52
CA SER A 103 56.86 23.31 17.77
C SER A 103 57.15 23.49 19.27
N THR A 104 58.28 22.94 19.72
CA THR A 104 59.33 23.54 20.58
C THR A 104 59.04 24.14 21.97
N THR A 105 60.05 23.96 22.84
CA THR A 105 60.40 24.66 24.11
C THR A 105 59.76 24.10 25.39
N LYS A 106 60.37 24.07 26.59
CA LYS A 106 61.73 24.28 27.13
C LYS A 106 61.59 24.13 28.66
N ALA A 107 62.54 23.44 29.29
CA ALA A 107 63.02 23.58 30.69
C ALA A 107 62.15 23.20 31.93
N ALA A 108 62.93 22.70 32.92
CA ALA A 108 62.84 22.86 34.38
C ALA A 108 62.24 21.71 35.21
N ALA A 109 63.12 20.82 35.70
CA ALA A 109 63.38 20.62 37.14
C ALA A 109 64.73 19.87 37.29
#